data_AF-A0A7Y4MQL7-F1
#
_entry.id   AF-A0A7Y4MQL7-F1
#
_cell.length_a   1.000
_cell.length_b   1.000
_cell.length_c   1.000
_cell.angle_alpha   90.00
_cell.angle_beta   90.00
_cell.angle_gamma   90.00
#
_symmetry.space_group_name_H-M   'P 1'
#
loop_
_entity.id
_entity.type
_entity.pdbx_description
1 polymer ?
#
loop_
_entity_poly.entity_id
_entity_poly.type
_entity_poly.pdbx_seq_one_letter_code
_entity_poly.pdbx_strand_id
1 'polypeptide(L)'
;MFSSFPRLVRTASVFATLALAPSALAEQAAYGTSYVFTTVDAVMVYSSGSNFEVTGILEGETSPRTINFRPQIGDSGAQQGFGARCDRMALLLMTRPGRFHLTVHTLASNWPTTCKLTRLP
;
A
#
# COMPACT_ATOMS: atom_id res chain seq x y z
N MET A 1 2.91 -53.77 -36.30
CA MET A 1 1.92 -52.78 -35.80
C MET A 1 2.65 -51.90 -34.79
N PHE A 2 2.95 -50.65 -35.18
CA PHE A 2 3.51 -49.66 -34.27
C PHE A 2 2.40 -49.06 -33.42
N SER A 3 2.66 -48.85 -32.14
CA SER A 3 2.24 -47.59 -31.50
C SER A 3 3.26 -47.23 -30.42
N SER A 4 3.67 -45.98 -30.47
CA SER A 4 4.77 -45.38 -29.73
C SER A 4 4.23 -44.37 -28.70
N PHE A 5 5.07 -44.07 -27.70
CA PHE A 5 5.16 -42.83 -26.89
C PHE A 5 4.09 -42.55 -25.80
N PRO A 6 4.41 -41.74 -24.76
CA PRO A 6 5.68 -41.54 -24.05
C PRO A 6 5.55 -41.40 -22.51
N ARG A 7 6.72 -41.33 -21.85
CA ARG A 7 6.95 -40.75 -20.50
C ARG A 7 6.55 -39.26 -20.45
N LEU A 8 6.36 -38.77 -19.21
CA LEU A 8 6.29 -37.37 -18.73
C LEU A 8 4.90 -36.75 -18.61
N VAL A 9 4.41 -36.62 -17.37
CA VAL A 9 3.88 -35.35 -16.82
C VAL A 9 4.15 -35.40 -15.31
N ARG A 10 5.27 -34.82 -14.85
CA ARG A 10 5.40 -33.47 -14.30
C ARG A 10 4.60 -33.30 -12.99
N THR A 11 5.28 -33.52 -11.88
CA THR A 11 4.88 -33.17 -10.51
C THR A 11 4.42 -31.73 -10.45
N ALA A 12 3.11 -31.51 -10.27
CA ALA A 12 2.54 -30.21 -9.98
C ALA A 12 2.48 -30.02 -8.46
N SER A 13 3.58 -29.56 -7.86
CA SER A 13 3.56 -29.03 -6.50
C SER A 13 3.02 -27.61 -6.57
N VAL A 14 1.70 -27.45 -6.49
CA VAL A 14 1.08 -26.13 -6.38
C VAL A 14 1.45 -25.55 -5.02
N PHE A 15 2.25 -24.48 -5.00
CA PHE A 15 2.52 -23.68 -3.81
C PHE A 15 1.21 -23.02 -3.35
N ALA A 16 0.49 -23.67 -2.45
CA ALA A 16 -0.61 -23.08 -1.71
C ALA A 16 -0.06 -22.34 -0.48
N THR A 17 0.64 -21.22 -0.69
CA THR A 17 0.74 -20.21 0.36
C THR A 17 -0.52 -19.36 0.26
N LEU A 18 -1.63 -19.89 0.80
CA LEU A 18 -2.77 -19.05 1.18
C LEU A 18 -2.20 -18.01 2.13
N ALA A 19 -2.06 -16.79 1.60
CA ALA A 19 -1.71 -15.62 2.35
C ALA A 19 -2.68 -15.55 3.53
N LEU A 20 -2.15 -15.79 4.73
CA LEU A 20 -2.67 -15.15 5.93
C LEU A 20 -2.59 -13.65 5.63
N ALA A 21 -3.64 -13.08 5.04
CA ALA A 21 -3.83 -11.65 5.06
C ALA A 21 -3.90 -11.33 6.55
N PRO A 22 -2.89 -10.66 7.14
CA PRO A 22 -3.01 -10.28 8.53
C PRO A 22 -4.24 -9.37 8.57
N SER A 23 -5.24 -9.74 9.37
CA SER A 23 -6.22 -8.82 9.89
C SER A 23 -5.49 -7.89 10.87
N ALA A 24 -4.55 -7.11 10.32
CA ALA A 24 -3.79 -6.12 11.02
C ALA A 24 -4.75 -4.95 11.24
N LEU A 25 -5.13 -4.74 12.50
CA LEU A 25 -5.66 -3.47 12.96
C LEU A 25 -4.78 -2.36 12.38
N ALA A 26 -5.40 -1.41 11.67
CA ALA A 26 -4.67 -0.30 11.10
C ALA A 26 -3.97 0.49 12.21
N GLU A 27 -2.65 0.56 12.15
CA GLU A 27 -1.85 1.33 13.09
C GLU A 27 -2.02 2.81 12.80
N GLN A 28 -2.25 3.61 13.84
CA GLN A 28 -2.31 5.06 13.68
C GLN A 28 -0.91 5.60 13.37
N ALA A 29 -0.77 6.33 12.25
CA ALA A 29 0.48 6.97 11.88
C ALA A 29 0.97 7.91 13.00
N ALA A 30 2.22 7.73 13.41
CA ALA A 30 2.87 8.61 14.36
C ALA A 30 3.19 9.97 13.72
N TYR A 31 2.98 11.04 14.47
CA TYR A 31 3.37 12.37 14.04
C TYR A 31 4.90 12.48 13.90
N GLY A 32 5.35 13.29 12.95
CA GLY A 32 6.76 13.48 12.63
C GLY A 32 7.42 12.29 11.95
N THR A 33 6.69 11.19 11.71
CA THR A 33 7.23 9.98 11.07
C THR A 33 6.87 9.94 9.59
N SER A 34 7.87 9.68 8.75
CA SER A 34 7.67 9.42 7.32
C SER A 34 7.54 7.92 7.09
N TYR A 35 6.43 7.51 6.51
CA TYR A 35 6.19 6.12 6.12
C TYR A 35 6.47 6.00 4.62
N VAL A 36 7.50 5.22 4.26
CA VAL A 36 7.91 5.01 2.88
C VAL A 36 7.48 3.62 2.45
N PHE A 37 6.45 3.53 1.63
CA PHE A 37 5.96 2.27 1.07
C PHE A 37 6.74 1.94 -0.21
N THR A 38 7.29 0.73 -0.25
CA THR A 38 7.97 0.13 -1.41
C THR A 38 7.01 -0.66 -2.29
N THR A 39 5.96 -1.21 -1.67
CA THR A 39 4.78 -1.77 -2.33
C THR A 39 3.52 -1.27 -1.64
N VAL A 40 2.41 -1.28 -2.38
CA VAL A 40 1.07 -1.06 -1.82
C VAL A 40 0.24 -2.25 -2.25
N ASP A 41 -0.46 -2.86 -1.30
CA ASP A 41 -1.34 -4.01 -1.49
C ASP A 41 -2.81 -3.59 -1.40
N ALA A 42 -3.12 -2.58 -0.59
CA ALA A 42 -4.46 -2.01 -0.49
C ALA A 42 -4.41 -0.53 -0.09
N VAL A 43 -5.41 0.22 -0.51
CA VAL A 43 -5.67 1.59 -0.07
C VAL A 43 -7.16 1.73 0.23
N MET A 44 -7.48 2.38 1.34
CA MET A 44 -8.86 2.64 1.75
C MET A 44 -9.03 4.11 2.06
N VAL A 45 -9.89 4.78 1.30
CA VAL A 45 -10.23 6.19 1.49
C VAL A 45 -11.64 6.29 2.07
N TYR A 46 -11.77 6.92 3.23
CA TYR A 46 -13.07 7.09 3.86
C TYR A 46 -13.82 8.27 3.23
N SER A 47 -15.13 8.15 3.06
CA SER A 47 -15.99 9.18 2.45
C SER A 47 -15.98 10.51 3.19
N SER A 48 -15.67 10.51 4.49
CA SER A 48 -15.46 11.72 5.28
C SER A 48 -14.22 12.51 4.86
N GLY A 49 -13.27 11.90 4.12
CA GLY A 49 -11.99 12.49 3.72
C GLY A 49 -11.02 12.73 4.87
N SER A 50 -11.46 12.53 6.12
CA SER A 50 -10.69 12.82 7.33
C SER A 50 -9.56 11.82 7.55
N ASN A 51 -9.71 10.60 7.03
CA ASN A 51 -8.78 9.50 7.24
C ASN A 51 -8.58 8.74 5.92
N PHE A 52 -7.43 8.10 5.77
CA PHE A 52 -7.19 7.06 4.77
C PHE A 52 -6.19 6.04 5.31
N GLU A 53 -6.27 4.82 4.81
CA GLU A 53 -5.40 3.72 5.20
C GLU A 53 -4.64 3.21 3.99
N VAL A 54 -3.37 2.90 4.21
CA VAL A 54 -2.49 2.29 3.21
C VAL A 54 -1.93 1.01 3.80
N THR A 55 -2.16 -0.11 3.11
CA THR A 55 -1.55 -1.40 3.40
C THR A 55 -0.45 -1.67 2.39
N GLY A 56 0.75 -1.97 2.86
CA GLY A 56 1.87 -2.33 1.98
C GLY A 56 3.16 -2.54 2.76
N ILE A 57 4.25 -2.83 2.04
CA ILE A 57 5.56 -3.08 2.63
C ILE A 57 6.31 -1.75 2.78
N LEU A 58 6.70 -1.42 4.01
CA LEU A 58 7.53 -0.25 4.29
C LEU A 58 9.00 -0.52 3.95
N GLU A 59 9.75 0.54 3.65
CA GLU A 59 11.18 0.47 3.40
C GLU A 59 11.93 -0.13 4.60
N GLY A 60 12.75 -1.14 4.35
CA GLY A 60 13.46 -1.88 5.40
C GLY A 60 12.65 -2.98 6.08
N GLU A 61 11.37 -3.15 5.73
CA GLU A 61 10.51 -4.22 6.24
C GLU A 61 10.26 -5.31 5.19
N THR A 62 9.87 -6.51 5.64
CA THR A 62 9.57 -7.66 4.78
C THR A 62 8.10 -8.08 4.83
N SER A 63 7.37 -7.63 5.84
CA SER A 63 5.94 -7.90 6.03
C SER A 63 5.12 -6.64 5.77
N PRO A 64 3.93 -6.75 5.15
CA PRO A 64 3.06 -5.60 4.95
C PRO A 64 2.49 -5.10 6.28
N ARG A 65 2.30 -3.78 6.38
CA ARG A 65 1.64 -3.08 7.48
C ARG A 65 0.51 -2.23 6.95
N THR A 66 -0.54 -2.07 7.75
CA THR A 66 -1.64 -1.15 7.49
C THR A 66 -1.46 0.08 8.36
N ILE A 67 -1.27 1.24 7.73
CA ILE A 67 -1.09 2.52 8.42
C ILE A 67 -2.28 3.44 8.14
N ASN A 68 -2.91 3.95 9.19
CA ASN A 68 -4.00 4.93 9.16
C ASN A 68 -3.44 6.35 9.32
N PHE A 69 -3.69 7.19 8.32
CA PHE A 69 -3.32 8.59 8.32
C PHE A 69 -4.56 9.46 8.54
N ARG A 70 -4.51 10.33 9.54
CA ARG A 70 -5.59 11.25 9.91
C ARG A 70 -5.18 12.70 9.69
N PRO A 71 -5.32 13.25 8.47
CA PRO A 71 -5.17 14.68 8.22
C PRO A 71 -6.17 15.48 9.07
N GLN A 72 -5.67 16.20 10.07
CA GLN A 72 -6.50 16.98 10.99
C GLN A 72 -6.69 18.45 10.58
N ILE A 73 -6.04 18.91 9.51
CA ILE A 73 -6.14 20.29 9.01
C ILE A 73 -6.77 20.35 7.61
N GLY A 74 -7.62 21.36 7.42
CA GLY A 74 -8.28 21.71 6.17
C GLY A 74 -9.78 21.84 6.37
N ASP A 75 -10.48 22.54 5.47
CA ASP A 75 -11.91 22.34 5.33
C ASP A 75 -12.20 20.92 4.81
N SER A 76 -13.44 20.46 4.95
CA SER A 76 -13.84 19.11 4.53
C SER A 76 -13.53 18.82 3.06
N GLY A 77 -13.59 19.84 2.19
CA GLY A 77 -13.24 19.72 0.77
C GLY A 77 -11.75 19.52 0.54
N ALA A 78 -10.90 20.24 1.27
CA ALA A 78 -9.45 20.09 1.22
C ALA A 78 -9.00 18.71 1.71
N GLN A 79 -9.62 18.19 2.78
CA GLN A 79 -9.35 16.86 3.34
C GLN A 79 -9.76 15.75 2.38
N GLN A 80 -10.98 15.80 1.83
CA GLN A 80 -11.44 14.86 0.80
C GLN A 80 -10.55 14.89 -0.45
N GLY A 81 -10.19 16.09 -0.89
CA GLY A 81 -9.30 16.27 -2.03
C GLY A 81 -7.89 15.73 -1.79
N PHE A 82 -7.40 15.72 -0.54
CA PHE A 82 -6.11 15.13 -0.18
C PHE A 82 -6.14 13.60 -0.28
N GLY A 83 -7.12 12.94 0.37
CA GLY A 83 -7.28 11.49 0.30
C GLY A 83 -7.35 10.97 -1.14
N ALA A 84 -8.15 11.62 -1.99
CA ALA A 84 -8.27 11.27 -3.40
C ALA A 84 -6.99 11.51 -4.23
N ARG A 85 -6.09 12.41 -3.81
CA ARG A 85 -4.79 12.64 -4.47
C ARG A 85 -3.76 11.59 -4.05
N CYS A 86 -3.71 11.25 -2.75
CA CYS A 86 -2.86 10.17 -2.25
C CYS A 86 -3.26 8.81 -2.83
N ASP A 87 -4.57 8.56 -2.96
CA ASP A 87 -5.12 7.33 -3.54
C ASP A 87 -4.60 7.07 -4.95
N ARG A 88 -4.64 8.08 -5.83
CA ARG A 88 -4.07 7.95 -7.19
C ARG A 88 -2.59 7.59 -7.18
N MET A 89 -1.81 8.13 -6.23
CA MET A 89 -0.40 7.78 -6.10
C MET A 89 -0.20 6.35 -5.59
N ALA A 90 -1.01 5.93 -4.62
CA ALA A 90 -1.01 4.57 -4.10
C ALA A 90 -1.39 3.55 -5.19
N LEU A 91 -2.45 3.81 -5.96
CA LEU A 91 -2.85 2.98 -7.10
C LEU A 91 -1.77 2.87 -8.18
N LEU A 92 -1.01 3.94 -8.44
CA LEU A 92 0.14 3.88 -9.34
C LEU A 92 1.23 2.94 -8.82
N LEU A 93 1.49 2.93 -7.52
CA LEU A 93 2.44 2.01 -6.89
C LEU A 93 1.92 0.56 -6.91
N MET A 94 0.63 0.34 -6.65
CA MET A 94 -0.01 -0.99 -6.74
C MET A 94 0.15 -1.62 -8.13
N THR A 95 -0.04 -0.83 -9.19
CA THR A 95 0.02 -1.35 -10.57
C THR A 95 1.44 -1.49 -11.13
N ARG A 96 2.43 -0.88 -10.47
CA ARG A 96 3.84 -0.87 -10.91
C ARG A 96 4.80 -1.01 -9.72
N PRO A 97 4.77 -2.15 -8.99
CA PRO A 97 5.65 -2.36 -7.85
C PRO A 97 7.12 -2.27 -8.25
N GLY A 98 7.95 -1.69 -7.39
CA GLY A 98 9.39 -1.53 -7.62
C GLY A 98 9.78 -0.42 -8.62
N ARG A 99 8.83 0.36 -9.15
CA ARG A 99 9.11 1.55 -9.98
C ARG A 99 9.06 2.86 -9.21
N PHE A 100 8.32 2.87 -8.10
CA PHE A 100 8.09 4.05 -7.30
C PHE A 100 8.16 3.69 -5.82
N HIS A 101 8.44 4.69 -4.98
CA HIS A 101 8.16 4.66 -3.55
C HIS A 101 7.08 5.69 -3.24
N LEU A 102 6.14 5.35 -2.37
CA LEU A 102 5.13 6.28 -1.85
C LEU A 102 5.54 6.70 -0.45
N THR A 103 5.87 7.97 -0.25
CA THR A 103 6.11 8.55 1.08
C THR A 103 4.85 9.24 1.57
N VAL A 104 4.36 8.87 2.75
CA VAL A 104 3.31 9.59 3.46
C VAL A 104 3.86 10.12 4.77
N HIS A 105 3.64 11.40 5.04
CA HIS A 105 4.17 12.06 6.22
C HIS A 105 3.15 12.99 6.86
N THR A 106 2.96 12.86 8.16
CA THR A 106 2.11 13.76 8.96
C THR A 106 2.98 14.43 10.02
N LEU A 107 3.30 15.71 9.86
CA LEU A 107 4.27 16.39 10.71
C LEU A 107 3.79 16.52 12.17
N ALA A 108 2.55 16.99 12.36
CA ALA A 108 1.89 17.15 13.65
C ALA A 108 0.38 17.19 13.45
N SER A 109 -0.40 17.16 14.54
CA SER A 109 -1.87 17.22 14.49
C SER A 109 -2.40 18.47 13.79
N ASN A 110 -1.69 19.58 13.90
CA ASN A 110 -2.05 20.85 13.29
C ASN A 110 -1.22 21.17 12.03
N TRP A 111 -0.77 20.16 11.30
CA TRP A 111 -0.04 20.35 10.04
C TRP A 111 -0.64 19.49 8.93
N PRO A 112 -0.51 19.92 7.66
CA PRO A 112 -1.00 19.14 6.54
C PRO A 112 -0.26 17.80 6.45
N THR A 113 -1.01 16.73 6.25
CA THR A 113 -0.44 15.45 5.78
C THR A 113 0.05 15.65 4.35
N THR A 114 1.16 15.00 4.01
CA THR A 114 1.75 15.06 2.67
C THR A 114 1.88 13.65 2.09
N CYS A 115 1.70 13.55 0.77
CA CYS A 115 1.94 12.34 0.00
C CYS A 115 2.86 12.67 -1.17
N LYS A 116 3.92 11.87 -1.35
CA LYS A 116 4.91 12.03 -2.41
C LYS A 116 5.17 10.69 -3.07
N LEU A 117 5.04 10.64 -4.40
CA LEU A 117 5.45 9.50 -5.20
C LEU A 117 6.83 9.77 -5.81
N THR A 118 7.84 9.00 -5.42
CA THR A 118 9.21 9.11 -5.93
C THR A 118 9.45 8.00 -6.94
N ARG A 119 9.95 8.31 -8.13
CA ARG A 119 10.38 7.29 -9.09
C ARG A 119 11.76 6.77 -8.72
N LEU A 120 11.96 5.45 -8.78
CA LEU A 120 13.26 4.83 -8.60
C LEU A 120 14.07 4.90 -9.91
N PRO A 121 15.40 5.01 -9.84
CA PRO A 121 16.28 5.05 -11.01
C PRO A 121 16.19 3.78 -11.87
#